data_AF-A0A1V5BYR3-F1
#
_entry.id   AF-A0A1V5BYR3-F1
#
_cell.length_a   1.000
_cell.length_b   1.000
_cell.length_c   1.000
_cell.angle_alpha   90.00
_cell.angle_beta   90.00
_cell.angle_gamma   90.00
#
_symmetry.space_group_name_H-M   'P 1'
#
loop_
_entity.id
_entity.type
_entity.pdbx_description
1 polymer ?
#
loop_
_entity_poly.entity_id
_entity_poly.type
_entity_poly.pdbx_seq_one_letter_code
_entity_poly.pdbx_strand_id
1 'polypeptide(L)' 'MISFSWRCPDCNTLNTDDAVKALDNTCSCRECSKEFEIEVDIDVTVTDIKPF' A
#
# COMPACT_ATOMS: atom_id res chain seq x y z
N MET A 1 4.68 -3.40 -9.95
CA MET A 1 4.02 -2.33 -9.19
C MET A 1 2.91 -3.00 -8.39
N ILE A 2 2.98 -2.94 -7.06
CA ILE A 2 2.00 -3.62 -6.18
C ILE A 2 1.10 -2.51 -5.63
N SER A 3 -0.05 -2.28 -6.25
CA SER A 3 -1.00 -1.28 -5.76
C SER A 3 -1.83 -1.84 -4.61
N PHE A 4 -2.10 -1.00 -3.61
CA PHE A 4 -3.04 -1.30 -2.54
C PHE A 4 -4.00 -0.12 -2.34
N SER A 5 -5.11 -0.37 -1.65
CA SER A 5 -6.09 0.66 -1.34
C SER A 5 -6.38 0.66 0.16
N TRP A 6 -6.57 1.86 0.69
CA TRP A 6 -6.84 2.07 2.11
C TRP A 6 -7.86 3.19 2.31
N ARG A 7 -8.58 3.17 3.42
CA ARG A 7 -9.54 4.23 3.77
C ARG A 7 -8.92 5.16 4.79
N CYS A 8 -8.95 6.45 4.51
CA CYS A 8 -8.53 7.45 5.49
C CYS A 8 -9.38 7.36 6.76
N PRO A 9 -8.80 7.22 7.96
CA PRO A 9 -9.58 7.09 9.19
C PRO A 9 -10.34 8.38 9.55
N ASP A 10 -9.89 9.54 9.06
CA ASP A 10 -10.51 10.83 9.37
C ASP A 10 -11.65 11.19 8.43
N CYS A 11 -11.47 11.01 7.12
CA CYS A 11 -12.44 11.45 6.10
C CYS A 11 -13.06 10.31 5.29
N ASN A 12 -12.70 9.06 5.58
CA ASN A 12 -13.20 7.83 4.94
C ASN A 12 -12.97 7.73 3.41
N THR A 13 -12.16 8.63 2.86
CA THR A 13 -11.78 8.61 1.45
C THR A 13 -11.00 7.35 1.12
N LEU A 14 -11.37 6.70 0.01
CA LEU A 14 -10.59 5.60 -0.55
C LEU A 14 -9.37 6.16 -1.29
N ASN A 15 -8.19 5.89 -0.74
CA ASN A 15 -6.90 6.20 -1.35
C ASN A 15 -6.34 4.95 -2.03
N THR A 16 -5.44 5.16 -2.99
CA THR A 16 -4.73 4.10 -3.70
C THR A 16 -3.27 4.48 -3.77
N ASP A 17 -2.42 3.60 -3.27
CA ASP A 17 -0.97 3.80 -3.16
C ASP A 17 -0.22 2.59 -3.71
N ASP A 18 1.08 2.75 -3.88
CA ASP A 18 1.98 1.71 -4.37
C ASP A 18 2.82 1.18 -3.19
N ALA A 19 2.72 -0.11 -2.90
CA ALA A 19 3.50 -0.76 -1.86
C ALA A 19 5.00 -0.73 -2.15
N VAL A 20 5.43 -0.44 -3.39
CA VAL A 20 6.86 -0.17 -3.68
C VAL A 20 7.33 1.14 -3.03
N LYS A 21 6.42 2.09 -2.79
CA LYS A 21 6.70 3.31 -2.01
C LYS A 21 6.67 3.08 -0.49
N ALA A 22 6.41 1.85 -0.02
CA ALA A 22 6.42 1.51 1.40
C ALA A 22 7.81 1.63 2.07
N LEU A 23 8.85 2.02 1.34
CA LEU A 23 10.14 2.43 1.92
C LEU A 23 10.01 3.69 2.81
N ASP A 24 9.03 4.55 2.54
CA ASP A 24 8.85 5.81 3.29
C ASP A 24 7.92 5.67 4.52
N ASN A 25 7.35 4.48 4.76
CA ASN A 25 6.46 4.14 5.89
C ASN A 25 5.27 5.10 6.13
N THR A 26 4.96 6.00 5.20
CA THR A 26 3.83 6.93 5.32
C THR A 26 3.03 7.01 4.02
N CYS A 27 1.71 7.08 4.15
CA CYS A 27 0.76 7.29 3.05
C CYS A 27 -0.05 8.56 3.31
N SER A 28 -0.15 9.43 2.32
CA SER A 28 -0.88 10.70 2.46
C SER A 28 -2.30 10.56 1.91
N CYS A 29 -3.30 10.95 2.69
CA CYS A 29 -4.67 11.00 2.18
C CYS A 29 -4.82 12.13 1.16
N ARG A 30 -5.42 11.84 0.00
CA ARG A 30 -5.60 12.83 -1.08
C ARG A 30 -6.57 13.98 -0.75
N GLU A 31 -7.45 13.81 0.24
CA GLU A 31 -8.45 14.83 0.61
C GLU A 31 -8.00 15.68 1.79
N CYS A 32 -7.57 15.06 2.89
CA CYS A 32 -7.16 15.79 4.09
C CYS A 32 -5.66 16.08 4.15
N SER A 33 -4.87 15.57 3.21
CA SER A 33 -3.40 15.72 3.12
C SER A 33 -2.62 15.27 4.36
N LYS A 34 -3.28 14.55 5.29
CA LYS A 34 -2.62 13.97 6.46
C LYS A 34 -1.92 12.68 6.09
N GLU A 35 -0.80 12.43 6.76
CA GLU A 35 0.00 11.22 6.63
C GLU A 35 -0.41 10.19 7.66
N PHE A 36 -0.45 8.94 7.24
CA PHE A 36 -0.78 7.79 8.07
C PHE A 36 0.24 6.69 7.82
N GLU A 37 0.66 6.01 8.88
CA GLU A 37 1.42 4.78 8.80
C GLU A 37 0.46 3.65 8.39
N ILE A 38 0.85 2.89 7.37
CA ILE A 38 0.03 1.79 6.85
C ILE A 38 0.88 0.55 6.78
N GLU A 39 0.52 -0.44 7.59
CA GLU A 39 1.07 -1.78 7.52
C GLU A 39 0.37 -2.55 6.40
N VAL A 40 1.15 -3.09 5.47
CA VAL A 40 0.65 -3.89 4.34
C VAL A 40 1.27 -5.28 4.45
N ASP A 41 0.45 -6.28 4.75
CA ASP A 41 0.84 -7.69 4.67
C ASP A 41 0.78 -8.16 3.20
N ILE A 42 1.91 -8.64 2.68
CA ILE A 42 2.03 -9.11 1.29
C ILE A 42 2.24 -10.62 1.31
N ASP A 43 1.21 -11.35 0.85
CA ASP A 43 1.31 -12.79 0.62
C ASP A 43 1.88 -13.09 -0.77
N VAL A 44 3.07 -13.70 -0.80
CA VAL A 44 3.74 -14.08 -2.06
C VAL A 44 3.62 -15.58 -2.27
N THR A 45 3.00 -15.98 -3.39
CA THR A 45 2.94 -17.39 -3.83
C THR A 45 3.83 -17.59 -5.04
N VAL A 46 4.85 -18.46 -4.92
CA VAL A 46 5.69 -18.86 -6.06
C VAL A 46 5.02 -20.02 -6.77
N THR A 47 4.62 -19.82 -8.02
CA THR A 47 3.84 -20.80 -8.80
C THR A 47 4.69 -21.79 -9.58
N ASP A 48 5.89 -21.40 -10.00
CA ASP A 48 6.81 -22.26 -10.74
C ASP A 48 8.25 -21.76 -10.58
N ILE A 49 9.21 -22.68 -10.57
CA ILE A 49 10.64 -22.37 -10.54
C ILE A 49 11.28 -23.19 -11.65
N LYS A 50 11.74 -22.51 -12.71
CA LYS A 50 12.40 -23.17 -13.84
C LYS A 50 13.84 -23.54 -13.45
N PRO A 51 14.21 -24.84 -13.43
CA PRO A 51 15.60 -25.24 -13.17
C PRO A 51 16.47 -25.00 -14.42
N PHE A 52 17.75 -24.71 -14.18
CA PHE A 52 18.79 -24.54 -15.21
C PHE A 52 19.19 -25.87 -15.84
#